data_AF-A0A9P6DD39-F1
#
_entry.id   AF-A0A9P6DD39-F1
#
_cell.length_a   1.000
_cell.length_b   1.000
_cell.length_c   1.000
_cell.angle_alpha   90.00
_cell.angle_beta   90.00
_cell.angle_gamma   90.00
#
_symmetry.space_group_name_H-M   'P 1'
#
loop_
_entity.id
_entity.type
_entity.pdbx_description
1 polymer ?
#
loop_
_entity_poly.entity_id
_entity_poly.type
_entity_poly.pdbx_seq_one_letter_code
_entity_poly.pdbx_strand_id
1 'polypeptide(L)'
;MSVVIQVSDTWKGFRSIRNLVIFGDSYSSVRDAIQTPEPTANLPIGVGWPGFTWNEPDLPNWVGHLLTKYAPGPKYDPTADQQDEAYLAAPLLAYDHAIGGATYLGVRHQVERFLRSDYSKKIDPKDSLFVFWFGINDCAYSSDPKPSLIALSDFLDQLYATGARNFMLIDVPPVQKSPAYRGRYYDGRFESWNTELKQTVETFSSVHTDATILIFSSYSIFSAFLNEREKYGFDSKPFSQTIWMDALHPTSKVHDLVAESVSTFLQSVPASS
;
A
#
# COMPACT_ATOMS: atom_id res chain seq x y z
N MET A 1 -14.21 2.20 6.46
CA MET A 1 -14.56 1.94 5.04
C MET A 1 -13.66 2.80 4.18
N SER A 2 -13.28 2.33 2.99
CA SER A 2 -12.48 3.13 2.04
C SER A 2 -13.27 4.36 1.60
N VAL A 3 -12.59 5.49 1.43
CA VAL A 3 -13.23 6.77 1.09
C VAL A 3 -12.43 7.51 0.03
N VAL A 4 -13.16 8.20 -0.85
CA VAL A 4 -12.60 9.19 -1.77
C VAL A 4 -12.66 10.53 -1.07
N ILE A 5 -11.50 11.13 -0.76
CA ILE A 5 -11.44 12.46 -0.13
C ILE A 5 -11.57 13.55 -1.20
N GLN A 6 -10.80 13.41 -2.27
CA GLN A 6 -10.79 14.35 -3.39
C GLN A 6 -10.43 13.60 -4.67
N VAL A 7 -11.07 13.97 -5.79
CA VAL A 7 -10.67 13.53 -7.14
C VAL A 7 -10.47 14.77 -7.98
N SER A 8 -9.35 14.83 -8.68
CA SER A 8 -9.02 15.91 -9.60
C SER A 8 -8.91 15.39 -11.04
N ASP A 9 -8.79 16.31 -11.98
CA ASP A 9 -8.68 16.01 -13.42
C ASP A 9 -7.41 15.23 -13.80
N THR A 10 -6.49 15.03 -12.86
CA THR A 10 -5.30 14.21 -13.04
C THR A 10 -5.57 12.73 -12.84
N TRP A 11 -6.66 12.36 -12.16
CA TRP A 11 -7.08 10.96 -12.05
C TRP A 11 -7.76 10.50 -13.33
N LYS A 12 -7.00 9.79 -14.18
CA LYS A 12 -7.51 9.19 -15.43
C LYS A 12 -7.99 7.75 -15.23
N GLY A 13 -8.32 7.36 -14.00
CA GLY A 13 -8.77 6.01 -13.64
C GLY A 13 -7.62 5.03 -13.43
N PHE A 14 -7.88 3.94 -12.72
CA PHE A 14 -6.85 2.94 -12.38
C PHE A 14 -6.17 2.32 -13.61
N ARG A 15 -6.90 2.14 -14.72
CA ARG A 15 -6.35 1.64 -15.99
C ARG A 15 -5.29 2.55 -16.60
N SER A 16 -5.23 3.82 -16.22
CA SER A 16 -4.24 4.77 -16.71
C SER A 16 -2.97 4.81 -15.87
N ILE A 17 -2.96 4.16 -14.69
CA ILE A 17 -1.78 4.09 -13.83
C ILE A 17 -0.76 3.12 -14.42
N ARG A 18 0.50 3.53 -14.47
CA ARG A 18 1.67 2.74 -14.93
C ARG A 18 2.71 2.56 -13.84
N ASN A 19 2.76 3.48 -12.88
CA ASN A 19 3.75 3.46 -11.81
C ASN A 19 3.05 3.44 -10.45
N LEU A 20 3.29 2.41 -9.64
CA LEU A 20 2.98 2.40 -8.22
C LEU A 20 4.25 2.78 -7.47
N VAL A 21 4.22 3.90 -6.74
CA VAL A 21 5.33 4.31 -5.87
C VAL A 21 4.91 4.10 -4.43
N ILE A 22 5.44 3.07 -3.77
CA ILE A 22 4.89 2.56 -2.50
C ILE A 22 5.85 2.84 -1.36
N PHE A 23 5.40 3.55 -0.34
CA PHE A 23 6.12 3.78 0.90
C PHE A 23 5.42 3.06 2.04
N GLY A 24 6.18 2.44 2.95
CA GLY A 24 5.54 1.63 3.98
C GLY A 24 6.46 0.77 4.81
N ASP A 25 5.85 -0.24 5.42
CA ASP A 25 6.50 -1.19 6.31
C ASP A 25 6.49 -2.65 5.78
N SER A 26 6.45 -3.63 6.67
CA SER A 26 6.47 -5.06 6.34
C SER A 26 5.26 -5.50 5.52
N TYR A 27 4.12 -4.81 5.62
CA TYR A 27 2.90 -5.22 4.90
C TYR A 27 2.99 -4.98 3.38
N SER A 28 3.89 -4.10 2.94
CA SER A 28 4.13 -3.81 1.52
C SER A 28 5.48 -4.29 1.02
N SER A 29 6.45 -4.49 1.91
CA SER A 29 7.83 -4.79 1.52
C SER A 29 7.94 -6.02 0.61
N VAL A 30 8.67 -5.84 -0.50
CA VAL A 30 9.03 -6.88 -1.48
C VAL A 30 10.54 -7.09 -1.57
N ARG A 31 11.32 -6.55 -0.61
CA ARG A 31 12.78 -6.72 -0.54
C ARG A 31 13.31 -6.61 0.89
N ASP A 32 14.52 -7.12 1.09
CA ASP A 32 15.25 -7.09 2.37
C ASP A 32 16.24 -5.91 2.50
N ALA A 33 16.61 -5.28 1.37
CA ALA A 33 17.66 -4.26 1.31
C ALA A 33 17.15 -2.84 1.06
N ILE A 34 18.00 -1.86 1.42
CA ILE A 34 17.76 -0.42 1.19
C ILE A 34 17.95 -0.04 -0.28
N GLN A 35 18.62 -0.85 -1.10
CA GLN A 35 18.70 -0.55 -2.54
C GLN A 35 17.37 -0.83 -3.22
N THR A 36 16.95 0.10 -4.07
CA THR A 36 15.73 0.05 -4.89
C THR A 36 16.16 -0.09 -6.35
N PRO A 37 16.36 -1.31 -6.87
CA PRO A 37 16.55 -1.48 -8.30
C PRO A 37 15.36 -0.90 -9.06
N GLU A 38 15.62 -0.25 -10.19
CA GLU A 38 14.57 0.28 -11.05
C GLU A 38 13.74 -0.89 -11.62
N PRO A 39 12.42 -0.94 -11.38
CA PRO A 39 11.56 -1.96 -11.97
C PRO A 39 11.56 -1.91 -13.49
N THR A 40 11.37 -3.07 -14.10
CA THR A 40 11.22 -3.22 -15.56
C THR A 40 10.02 -4.11 -15.84
N ALA A 41 9.56 -4.18 -17.10
CA ALA A 41 8.47 -5.10 -17.44
C ALA A 41 8.79 -6.56 -17.03
N ASN A 42 10.04 -7.02 -17.21
CA ASN A 42 10.40 -8.40 -16.84
C ASN A 42 10.62 -8.60 -15.33
N LEU A 43 10.90 -7.52 -14.59
CA LEU A 43 11.07 -7.51 -13.13
C LEU A 43 10.24 -6.35 -12.55
N PRO A 44 8.90 -6.47 -12.47
CA PRO A 44 8.02 -5.33 -12.19
C PRO A 44 8.08 -4.82 -10.76
N ILE A 45 8.78 -5.53 -9.88
CA ILE A 45 9.10 -5.12 -8.50
C ILE A 45 10.61 -4.80 -8.32
N GLY A 46 11.38 -4.77 -9.42
CA GLY A 46 12.83 -4.52 -9.43
C GLY A 46 13.70 -5.70 -8.97
N VAL A 47 13.11 -6.76 -8.41
CA VAL A 47 13.81 -7.96 -7.93
C VAL A 47 13.16 -9.23 -8.50
N GLY A 48 13.83 -10.38 -8.34
CA GLY A 48 13.28 -11.67 -8.73
C GLY A 48 11.96 -11.96 -8.00
N TRP A 49 11.01 -12.54 -8.73
CA TRP A 49 9.67 -12.83 -8.22
C TRP A 49 9.69 -13.92 -7.12
N PRO A 50 8.87 -13.83 -6.04
CA PRO A 50 7.92 -12.76 -5.69
C PRO A 50 8.53 -11.61 -4.85
N GLY A 51 9.86 -11.55 -4.77
CA GLY A 51 10.60 -10.65 -3.88
C GLY A 51 10.77 -11.25 -2.48
N PHE A 52 11.23 -10.41 -1.55
CA PHE A 52 11.32 -10.75 -0.14
C PHE A 52 10.15 -10.11 0.61
N THR A 53 9.21 -10.92 1.09
CA THR A 53 7.98 -10.48 1.74
C THR A 53 7.93 -10.93 3.20
N TRP A 54 7.04 -10.31 3.98
CA TRP A 54 6.83 -10.66 5.40
C TRP A 54 5.64 -11.61 5.61
N ASN A 55 5.35 -12.45 4.62
CA ASN A 55 4.39 -13.54 4.72
C ASN A 55 5.11 -14.87 4.45
N GLU A 56 4.38 -15.93 4.08
CA GLU A 56 4.98 -17.23 3.80
C GLU A 56 6.07 -17.14 2.71
N PRO A 57 7.15 -17.93 2.82
CA PRO A 57 8.20 -17.98 1.82
C PRO A 57 7.65 -18.22 0.42
N ASP A 58 8.28 -17.58 -0.57
CA ASP A 58 7.98 -17.74 -2.00
C ASP A 58 6.54 -17.39 -2.41
N LEU A 59 5.77 -16.69 -1.57
CA LEU A 59 4.42 -16.21 -1.88
C LEU A 59 4.34 -14.67 -1.88
N PRO A 60 3.62 -14.07 -2.85
CA PRO A 60 3.51 -12.62 -2.95
C PRO A 60 2.66 -12.01 -1.83
N ASN A 61 2.96 -10.74 -1.51
CA ASN A 61 2.08 -9.89 -0.72
C ASN A 61 1.04 -9.18 -1.63
N TRP A 62 0.36 -8.14 -1.11
CA TRP A 62 -0.71 -7.47 -1.86
C TRP A 62 -0.20 -6.77 -3.14
N VAL A 63 1.05 -6.31 -3.16
CA VAL A 63 1.67 -5.68 -4.33
C VAL A 63 1.77 -6.73 -5.44
N GLY A 64 2.30 -7.90 -5.13
CA GLY A 64 2.41 -8.99 -6.11
C GLY A 64 1.04 -9.48 -6.61
N HIS A 65 0.07 -9.70 -5.72
CA HIS A 65 -1.29 -10.08 -6.14
C HIS A 65 -1.97 -9.00 -6.99
N LEU A 66 -1.75 -7.73 -6.69
CA LEU A 66 -2.28 -6.63 -7.49
C LEU A 66 -1.72 -6.68 -8.92
N LEU A 67 -0.40 -6.81 -9.07
CA LEU A 67 0.28 -6.85 -10.37
C LEU A 67 -0.12 -8.05 -11.24
N THR A 68 -0.38 -9.20 -10.61
CA THR A 68 -0.59 -10.48 -11.32
C THR A 68 -2.06 -10.84 -11.52
N LYS A 69 -2.94 -10.44 -10.59
CA LYS A 69 -4.36 -10.86 -10.61
C LYS A 69 -5.32 -9.70 -10.81
N TYR A 70 -5.08 -8.56 -10.18
CA TYR A 70 -6.13 -7.54 -10.00
C TYR A 70 -5.91 -6.22 -10.72
N ALA A 71 -4.76 -6.01 -11.36
CA ALA A 71 -4.58 -4.88 -12.27
C ALA A 71 -5.57 -4.98 -13.46
N PRO A 72 -6.10 -3.87 -14.00
CA PRO A 72 -7.13 -3.88 -15.06
C PRO A 72 -6.68 -4.47 -16.40
N GLY A 73 -5.43 -4.92 -16.51
CA GLY A 73 -4.82 -5.47 -17.71
C GLY A 73 -4.11 -4.39 -18.53
N PRO A 74 -3.00 -4.72 -19.21
CA PRO A 74 -2.32 -6.03 -19.22
C PRO A 74 -1.61 -6.33 -17.87
N LYS A 75 -1.36 -7.61 -17.55
CA LYS A 75 -0.87 -8.06 -16.24
C LYS A 75 0.46 -8.79 -16.37
N TYR A 76 1.25 -8.76 -15.30
CA TYR A 76 2.46 -9.57 -15.20
C TYR A 76 2.09 -11.04 -14.99
N ASP A 77 2.71 -11.94 -15.74
CA ASP A 77 2.61 -13.39 -15.52
C ASP A 77 3.96 -13.94 -15.03
N PRO A 78 4.11 -14.23 -13.72
CA PRO A 78 5.37 -14.74 -13.18
C PRO A 78 5.72 -16.16 -13.66
N THR A 79 4.79 -16.85 -14.33
CA THR A 79 4.98 -18.23 -14.83
C THR A 79 5.34 -18.29 -16.31
N ALA A 80 5.26 -17.17 -17.02
CA ALA A 80 5.49 -17.13 -18.46
C ALA A 80 6.99 -17.03 -18.80
N ASP A 81 7.45 -17.86 -19.74
CA ASP A 81 8.81 -17.77 -20.30
C ASP A 81 9.06 -16.42 -21.00
N GLN A 82 8.02 -15.86 -21.60
CA GLN A 82 7.99 -14.54 -22.22
C GLN A 82 6.69 -13.83 -21.83
N GLN A 83 6.81 -12.56 -21.43
CA GLN A 83 5.63 -11.77 -21.11
C GLN A 83 4.83 -11.42 -22.37
N ASP A 84 3.52 -11.24 -22.19
CA ASP A 84 2.62 -10.77 -23.24
C ASP A 84 3.07 -9.42 -23.82
N GLU A 85 2.97 -9.26 -25.14
CA GLU A 85 3.42 -8.03 -25.83
C GLU A 85 2.67 -6.78 -25.37
N ALA A 86 1.37 -6.88 -25.07
CA ALA A 86 0.61 -5.76 -24.55
C ALA A 86 1.10 -5.38 -23.15
N TYR A 87 1.44 -6.37 -22.31
CA TYR A 87 2.06 -6.11 -21.01
C TYR A 87 3.42 -5.42 -21.15
N LEU A 88 4.29 -5.93 -22.03
CA LEU A 88 5.61 -5.31 -22.28
C LEU A 88 5.49 -3.86 -22.77
N ALA A 89 4.45 -3.53 -23.55
CA ALA A 89 4.22 -2.19 -24.06
C ALA A 89 3.68 -1.19 -23.01
N ALA A 90 2.93 -1.68 -22.00
CA ALA A 90 2.29 -0.83 -21.00
C ALA A 90 2.23 -1.53 -19.62
N PRO A 91 3.38 -1.84 -19.00
CA PRO A 91 3.41 -2.55 -17.73
C PRO A 91 2.94 -1.64 -16.59
N LEU A 92 2.31 -2.24 -15.58
CA LEU A 92 2.22 -1.65 -14.25
C LEU A 92 3.50 -2.02 -13.48
N LEU A 93 4.28 -1.03 -13.09
CA LEU A 93 5.56 -1.19 -12.39
C LEU A 93 5.42 -0.72 -10.94
N ALA A 94 5.97 -1.49 -10.01
CA ALA A 94 5.97 -1.19 -8.59
C ALA A 94 7.36 -0.74 -8.14
N TYR A 95 7.52 0.58 -8.01
CA TYR A 95 8.61 1.23 -7.30
C TYR A 95 8.30 1.14 -5.81
N ASP A 96 8.48 -0.06 -5.25
CA ASP A 96 8.28 -0.27 -3.83
C ASP A 96 9.46 0.32 -3.06
N HIS A 97 9.21 1.08 -1.99
CA HIS A 97 10.20 1.67 -1.08
C HIS A 97 10.12 1.08 0.34
N ALA A 98 9.09 0.28 0.64
CA ALA A 98 8.73 -0.21 1.94
C ALA A 98 9.76 -1.20 2.52
N ILE A 99 9.99 -1.08 3.84
CA ILE A 99 10.97 -1.88 4.58
C ILE A 99 10.33 -2.33 5.89
N GLY A 100 10.44 -3.62 6.19
CA GLY A 100 9.93 -4.19 7.45
C GLY A 100 10.38 -3.42 8.69
N GLY A 101 9.45 -3.21 9.62
CA GLY A 101 9.71 -2.49 10.87
C GLY A 101 9.81 -0.97 10.77
N ALA A 102 9.66 -0.38 9.57
CA ALA A 102 9.71 1.06 9.40
C ALA A 102 8.58 1.77 10.18
N THR A 103 8.96 2.80 10.94
CA THR A 103 8.06 3.84 11.46
C THR A 103 8.07 5.05 10.52
N TYR A 104 7.39 6.15 10.87
CA TYR A 104 7.47 7.41 10.11
C TYR A 104 8.90 7.91 9.85
N LEU A 105 9.87 7.61 10.73
CA LEU A 105 11.28 7.94 10.51
C LEU A 105 11.90 7.10 9.39
N GLY A 106 11.57 5.81 9.34
CA GLY A 106 11.97 4.94 8.23
C GLY A 106 11.33 5.39 6.92
N VAL A 107 10.04 5.73 6.95
CA VAL A 107 9.31 6.26 5.78
C VAL A 107 9.89 7.58 5.29
N ARG A 108 10.34 8.48 6.20
CA ARG A 108 11.09 9.68 5.81
C ARG A 108 12.30 9.35 4.95
N HIS A 109 13.12 8.38 5.37
CA HIS A 109 14.28 7.93 4.59
C HIS A 109 13.88 7.31 3.25
N GLN A 110 12.76 6.59 3.20
CA GLN A 110 12.23 6.01 1.97
C GLN A 110 11.84 7.08 0.94
N VAL A 111 11.14 8.14 1.40
CA VAL A 111 10.75 9.30 0.59
C VAL A 111 11.98 10.09 0.14
N GLU A 112 12.90 10.41 1.04
CA GLU A 112 14.14 11.11 0.68
C GLU A 112 14.97 10.34 -0.34
N ARG A 113 15.08 9.02 -0.21
CA ARG A 113 15.79 8.16 -1.18
C ARG A 113 15.09 8.17 -2.54
N PHE A 114 13.76 8.09 -2.56
CA PHE A 114 12.98 8.23 -3.78
C PHE A 114 13.29 9.57 -4.47
N LEU A 115 13.16 10.68 -3.75
CA LEU A 115 13.38 12.03 -4.30
C LEU A 115 14.80 12.22 -4.86
N ARG A 116 15.82 11.54 -4.28
CA ARG A 116 17.21 11.58 -4.76
C ARG A 116 17.52 10.58 -5.89
N SER A 117 16.63 9.64 -6.18
CA SER A 117 16.86 8.61 -7.20
C SER A 117 16.81 9.17 -8.62
N ASP A 118 17.43 8.48 -9.58
CA ASP A 118 17.36 8.88 -10.99
C ASP A 118 15.97 8.64 -11.59
N TYR A 119 15.27 7.59 -11.16
CA TYR A 119 13.96 7.24 -11.69
C TYR A 119 12.83 8.15 -11.19
N SER A 120 12.99 8.86 -10.07
CA SER A 120 12.00 9.88 -9.65
C SER A 120 11.84 11.01 -10.67
N LYS A 121 12.84 11.21 -11.53
CA LYS A 121 12.81 12.14 -12.66
C LYS A 121 12.28 11.52 -13.95
N LYS A 122 12.19 10.18 -14.01
CA LYS A 122 11.76 9.42 -15.20
C LYS A 122 10.29 9.04 -15.15
N ILE A 123 9.76 8.72 -13.96
CA ILE A 123 8.34 8.38 -13.82
C ILE A 123 7.50 9.61 -14.15
N ASP A 124 6.40 9.42 -14.89
CA ASP A 124 5.45 10.51 -15.13
C ASP A 124 4.52 10.61 -13.90
N PRO A 125 4.53 11.72 -13.16
CA PRO A 125 3.66 11.87 -12.01
C PRO A 125 2.16 11.76 -12.34
N LYS A 126 1.77 11.94 -13.62
CA LYS A 126 0.36 11.85 -14.08
C LYS A 126 -0.14 10.43 -14.22
N ASP A 127 0.74 9.47 -14.53
CA ASP A 127 0.41 8.04 -14.59
C ASP A 127 0.90 7.27 -13.34
N SER A 128 1.37 8.00 -12.33
CA SER A 128 1.85 7.45 -11.07
C SER A 128 0.78 7.53 -9.98
N LEU A 129 0.68 6.47 -9.18
CA LEU A 129 -0.06 6.44 -7.91
C LEU A 129 0.95 6.28 -6.77
N PHE A 130 0.99 7.29 -5.89
CA PHE A 130 1.85 7.29 -4.71
C PHE A 130 1.07 6.69 -3.54
N VAL A 131 1.56 5.60 -2.98
CA VAL A 131 0.89 4.81 -1.95
C VAL A 131 1.64 4.91 -0.63
N PHE A 132 0.94 5.22 0.46
CA PHE A 132 1.48 5.13 1.82
C PHE A 132 0.74 4.06 2.61
N TRP A 133 1.45 3.06 3.11
CA TRP A 133 0.93 2.11 4.09
C TRP A 133 1.95 1.86 5.20
N PHE A 134 1.83 2.63 6.27
CA PHE A 134 2.65 2.53 7.48
C PHE A 134 1.82 2.92 8.71
N GLY A 135 2.40 2.73 9.89
CA GLY A 135 1.80 3.11 11.16
C GLY A 135 1.61 1.94 12.12
N ILE A 136 1.68 0.71 11.64
CA ILE A 136 1.61 -0.49 12.51
C ILE A 136 2.74 -0.43 13.54
N ASN A 137 3.96 -0.12 13.09
CA ASN A 137 5.13 0.02 13.96
C ASN A 137 5.04 1.27 14.85
N ASP A 138 4.58 2.41 14.33
CA ASP A 138 4.38 3.63 15.10
C ASP A 138 3.41 3.40 16.28
N CYS A 139 2.26 2.77 15.99
CA CYS A 139 1.30 2.36 16.99
C CYS A 139 1.88 1.34 17.99
N ALA A 140 2.91 0.58 17.65
CA ALA A 140 3.56 -0.32 18.61
C ALA A 140 4.35 0.47 19.67
N TYR A 141 4.91 1.63 19.32
CA TYR A 141 5.73 2.47 20.21
C TYR A 141 4.97 3.61 20.90
N SER A 142 3.92 4.16 20.27
CA SER A 142 3.16 5.30 20.78
C SER A 142 1.66 5.13 20.55
N SER A 143 0.84 5.71 21.43
CA SER A 143 -0.60 5.87 21.21
C SER A 143 -0.99 7.26 20.68
N ASP A 144 -0.06 8.22 20.71
CA ASP A 144 -0.20 9.51 20.05
C ASP A 144 0.29 9.41 18.60
N PRO A 145 -0.62 9.53 17.60
CA PRO A 145 -0.27 9.40 16.21
C PRO A 145 0.30 10.72 15.63
N LYS A 146 0.08 11.87 16.29
CA LYS A 146 0.34 13.21 15.72
C LYS A 146 1.75 13.42 15.15
N PRO A 147 2.86 13.03 15.83
CA PRO A 147 4.20 13.23 15.28
C PRO A 147 4.39 12.53 13.93
N SER A 148 3.84 11.32 13.78
CA SER A 148 3.92 10.54 12.55
C SER A 148 3.08 11.15 11.43
N LEU A 149 1.89 11.67 11.74
CA LEU A 149 1.00 12.27 10.73
C LEU A 149 1.42 13.70 10.34
N ILE A 150 2.07 14.46 11.23
CA ILE A 150 2.76 15.70 10.84
C ILE A 150 3.84 15.39 9.81
N ALA A 151 4.66 14.36 10.06
CA ALA A 151 5.68 13.94 9.09
C ALA A 151 5.08 13.45 7.77
N LEU A 152 3.93 12.76 7.80
CA LEU A 152 3.20 12.40 6.60
C LEU A 152 2.80 13.62 5.77
N SER A 153 2.31 14.69 6.40
CA SER A 153 2.01 15.94 5.69
C SER A 153 3.24 16.45 4.95
N ASP A 154 4.41 16.48 5.61
CA ASP A 154 5.66 16.87 4.97
C ASP A 154 6.02 15.98 3.77
N PHE A 155 5.77 14.66 3.85
CA PHE A 155 6.06 13.73 2.77
C PHE A 155 5.15 13.97 1.56
N LEU A 156 3.86 14.20 1.80
CA LEU A 156 2.88 14.51 0.76
C LEU A 156 3.24 15.82 0.05
N ASP A 157 3.59 16.87 0.80
CA ASP A 157 4.01 18.15 0.23
C ASP A 157 5.29 18.02 -0.62
N GLN A 158 6.28 17.26 -0.13
CA GLN A 158 7.51 17.01 -0.88
C GLN A 158 7.26 16.27 -2.20
N LEU A 159 6.43 15.23 -2.19
CA LEU A 159 6.06 14.51 -3.41
C LEU A 159 5.24 15.39 -4.35
N TYR A 160 4.26 16.13 -3.82
CA TYR A 160 3.43 17.05 -4.59
C TYR A 160 4.27 18.12 -5.31
N ALA A 161 5.31 18.63 -4.66
CA ALA A 161 6.26 19.58 -5.24
C ALA A 161 7.04 19.01 -6.46
N THR A 162 7.10 17.69 -6.60
CA THR A 162 7.68 17.02 -7.79
C THR A 162 6.68 16.81 -8.93
N GLY A 163 5.42 17.23 -8.74
CA GLY A 163 4.34 17.02 -9.71
C GLY A 163 3.44 15.83 -9.39
N ALA A 164 3.67 15.09 -8.29
CA ALA A 164 2.78 14.01 -7.87
C ALA A 164 1.36 14.54 -7.62
N ARG A 165 0.36 13.84 -8.15
CA ARG A 165 -1.05 14.25 -8.01
C ARG A 165 -2.00 13.15 -7.57
N ASN A 166 -1.67 11.88 -7.75
CA ASN A 166 -2.54 10.78 -7.30
C ASN A 166 -1.93 10.12 -6.05
N PHE A 167 -2.63 10.19 -4.93
CA PHE A 167 -2.21 9.60 -3.66
C PHE A 167 -3.26 8.63 -3.14
N MET A 168 -2.81 7.46 -2.70
CA MET A 168 -3.61 6.53 -1.91
C MET A 168 -2.94 6.29 -0.56
N LEU A 169 -3.67 6.52 0.51
CA LEU A 169 -3.23 6.22 1.86
C LEU A 169 -4.00 5.02 2.36
N ILE A 170 -3.30 4.09 2.99
CA ILE A 170 -3.90 2.91 3.59
C ILE A 170 -3.88 3.08 5.10
N ASP A 171 -5.07 3.07 5.70
CA ASP A 171 -5.24 3.15 7.15
C ASP A 171 -4.68 1.88 7.84
N VAL A 172 -4.35 1.93 9.14
CA VAL A 172 -3.82 0.75 9.83
C VAL A 172 -4.93 -0.27 10.13
N PRO A 173 -4.64 -1.59 10.01
CA PRO A 173 -5.63 -2.62 10.32
C PRO A 173 -5.92 -2.67 11.83
N PRO A 174 -6.97 -3.38 12.28
CA PRO A 174 -7.23 -3.61 13.70
C PRO A 174 -6.21 -4.60 14.28
N VAL A 175 -4.95 -4.17 14.43
CA VAL A 175 -3.83 -5.00 14.92
C VAL A 175 -4.09 -5.53 16.33
N GLN A 176 -4.97 -4.89 17.12
CA GLN A 176 -5.45 -5.43 18.40
C GLN A 176 -6.15 -6.79 18.28
N LYS A 177 -6.62 -7.16 17.08
CA LYS A 177 -7.20 -8.47 16.78
C LYS A 177 -6.17 -9.51 16.29
N SER A 178 -4.90 -9.15 16.18
CA SER A 178 -3.81 -10.06 15.80
C SER A 178 -3.31 -10.88 17.01
N PRO A 179 -2.71 -12.06 16.77
CA PRO A 179 -2.07 -12.84 17.83
C PRO A 179 -0.95 -12.11 18.59
N ALA A 180 -0.37 -11.02 18.04
CA ALA A 180 0.66 -10.22 18.69
C ALA A 180 0.13 -9.41 19.88
N TYR A 181 -1.17 -9.10 19.91
CA TYR A 181 -1.75 -8.22 20.91
C TYR A 181 -2.14 -8.92 22.23
N ARG A 182 -2.09 -10.26 22.31
CA ARG A 182 -2.24 -11.15 23.50
C ARG A 182 -2.87 -10.57 24.78
N GLY A 183 -4.06 -9.95 24.70
CA GLY A 183 -4.76 -9.40 25.86
C GLY A 183 -4.08 -8.19 26.53
N ARG A 184 -3.21 -7.47 25.82
CA ARG A 184 -2.65 -6.20 26.27
C ARG A 184 -3.78 -5.16 26.42
N TYR A 185 -3.57 -4.19 27.31
CA TYR A 185 -4.46 -3.04 27.40
C TYR A 185 -4.54 -2.35 26.05
N TYR A 186 -5.76 -2.14 25.58
CA TYR A 186 -6.07 -1.52 24.32
C TYR A 186 -6.65 -0.13 24.56
N ASP A 187 -5.97 0.87 24.04
CA ASP A 187 -6.21 2.31 24.26
C ASP A 187 -6.83 3.02 23.05
N GLY A 188 -7.27 2.27 22.03
CA GLY A 188 -7.84 2.84 20.81
C GLY A 188 -6.82 3.42 19.83
N ARG A 189 -5.52 3.15 19.99
CA ARG A 189 -4.47 3.78 19.16
C ARG A 189 -4.61 3.58 17.65
N PHE A 190 -5.15 2.45 17.19
CA PHE A 190 -5.32 2.18 15.76
C PHE A 190 -6.43 3.03 15.14
N GLU A 191 -7.51 3.26 15.90
CA GLU A 191 -8.62 4.14 15.53
C GLU A 191 -8.22 5.60 15.61
N SER A 192 -7.44 5.98 16.63
CA SER A 192 -6.85 7.30 16.76
C SER A 192 -5.93 7.60 15.57
N TRP A 193 -5.07 6.64 15.18
CA TRP A 193 -4.24 6.76 13.98
C TRP A 193 -5.10 6.96 12.72
N ASN A 194 -6.10 6.11 12.50
CA ASN A 194 -6.95 6.19 11.31
C ASN A 194 -7.76 7.50 11.24
N THR A 195 -8.16 8.03 12.40
CA THR A 195 -8.85 9.32 12.50
C THR A 195 -7.90 10.48 12.16
N GLU A 196 -6.71 10.51 12.75
CA GLU A 196 -5.70 11.56 12.50
C GLU A 196 -5.20 11.50 11.05
N LEU A 197 -5.02 10.30 10.48
CA LEU A 197 -4.66 10.09 9.07
C LEU A 197 -5.68 10.75 8.15
N LYS A 198 -6.98 10.52 8.40
CA LYS A 198 -8.07 11.13 7.62
C LYS A 198 -8.04 12.66 7.71
N GLN A 199 -7.91 13.20 8.92
CA GLN A 199 -7.85 14.65 9.13
C GLN A 199 -6.63 15.30 8.45
N THR A 200 -5.49 14.62 8.49
CA THR A 200 -4.25 15.06 7.85
C THR A 200 -4.43 15.16 6.34
N VAL A 201 -5.00 14.14 5.70
CA VAL A 201 -5.20 14.15 4.24
C VAL A 201 -6.36 15.04 3.80
N GLU A 202 -7.38 15.24 4.63
CA GLU A 202 -8.43 16.25 4.39
C GLU A 202 -7.81 17.65 4.37
N THR A 203 -6.95 17.96 5.34
CA THR A 203 -6.19 19.22 5.40
C THR A 203 -5.32 19.39 4.16
N PHE A 204 -4.54 18.36 3.81
CA PHE A 204 -3.71 18.37 2.58
C PHE A 204 -4.56 18.62 1.32
N SER A 205 -5.69 17.92 1.18
CA SER A 205 -6.58 18.07 0.02
C SER A 205 -7.18 19.48 -0.11
N SER A 206 -7.48 20.13 1.01
CA SER A 206 -8.01 21.51 1.01
C SER A 206 -7.02 22.56 0.49
N VAL A 207 -5.71 22.28 0.60
CA VAL A 207 -4.64 23.15 0.10
C VAL A 207 -4.30 22.80 -1.35
N HIS A 208 -4.30 21.51 -1.70
CA HIS A 208 -3.88 20.98 -2.99
C HIS A 208 -5.07 20.45 -3.80
N THR A 209 -5.93 21.36 -4.24
CA THR A 209 -7.23 21.03 -4.88
C THR A 209 -7.10 20.34 -6.24
N ASP A 210 -5.91 20.35 -6.85
CA ASP A 210 -5.59 19.65 -8.09
C ASP A 210 -5.04 18.23 -7.86
N ALA A 211 -4.96 17.74 -6.62
CA ALA A 211 -4.57 16.37 -6.29
C ALA A 211 -5.78 15.43 -6.09
N THR A 212 -5.62 14.16 -6.45
CA THR A 212 -6.55 13.08 -6.11
C THR A 212 -6.05 12.38 -4.85
N ILE A 213 -6.90 12.31 -3.83
CA ILE A 213 -6.59 11.78 -2.50
C ILE A 213 -7.59 10.70 -2.13
N LEU A 214 -7.09 9.47 -2.00
CA LEU A 214 -7.87 8.28 -1.71
C LEU A 214 -7.43 7.68 -0.38
N ILE A 215 -8.37 7.21 0.44
CA ILE A 215 -8.07 6.38 1.60
C ILE A 215 -8.64 4.98 1.36
N PHE A 216 -7.76 3.98 1.27
CA PHE A 216 -8.18 2.59 1.32
C PHE A 216 -8.19 2.12 2.79
N SER A 217 -9.30 1.54 3.24
CA SER A 217 -9.44 1.15 4.64
C SER A 217 -9.06 -0.32 4.85
N SER A 218 -7.80 -0.57 5.19
CA SER A 218 -7.36 -1.89 5.63
C SER A 218 -8.10 -2.29 6.91
N TYR A 219 -8.42 -1.32 7.79
CA TYR A 219 -9.19 -1.56 9.00
C TYR A 219 -10.53 -2.22 8.71
N SER A 220 -11.21 -1.74 7.67
CA SER A 220 -12.53 -2.22 7.26
C SER A 220 -12.47 -3.65 6.72
N ILE A 221 -11.55 -3.95 5.79
CA ILE A 221 -11.46 -5.29 5.20
C ILE A 221 -10.98 -6.33 6.22
N PHE A 222 -10.00 -5.98 7.06
CA PHE A 222 -9.58 -6.85 8.17
C PHE A 222 -10.70 -7.11 9.17
N SER A 223 -11.46 -6.07 9.54
CA SER A 223 -12.61 -6.27 10.42
C SER A 223 -13.67 -7.16 9.81
N ALA A 224 -13.94 -7.02 8.50
CA ALA A 224 -14.93 -7.83 7.79
C ALA A 224 -14.54 -9.31 7.80
N PHE A 225 -13.34 -9.66 7.32
CA PHE A 225 -12.96 -11.08 7.25
C PHE A 225 -12.68 -11.69 8.63
N LEU A 226 -12.25 -10.91 9.62
CA LEU A 226 -12.07 -11.43 10.98
C LEU A 226 -13.41 -11.72 11.69
N ASN A 227 -14.47 -10.99 11.33
CA ASN A 227 -15.81 -11.21 11.87
C ASN A 227 -16.56 -12.33 11.12
N GLU A 228 -16.34 -12.49 9.82
CA GLU A 228 -17.03 -13.48 8.96
C GLU A 228 -16.04 -14.46 8.28
N ARG A 229 -15.10 -15.05 9.04
CA ARG A 229 -13.95 -15.84 8.51
C ARG A 229 -14.30 -16.85 7.42
N GLU A 230 -15.31 -17.68 7.66
CA GLU A 230 -15.69 -18.75 6.74
C GLU A 230 -16.20 -18.23 5.39
N LYS A 231 -16.90 -17.09 5.38
CA LYS A 231 -17.38 -16.42 4.15
C LYS A 231 -16.23 -16.00 3.25
N TYR A 232 -15.10 -15.64 3.84
CA TYR A 232 -13.86 -15.29 3.13
C TYR A 232 -12.93 -16.52 2.94
N GLY A 233 -13.41 -17.72 3.25
CA GLY A 233 -12.67 -18.97 3.07
C GLY A 233 -11.54 -19.19 4.07
N PHE A 234 -11.59 -18.56 5.24
CA PHE A 234 -10.63 -18.78 6.33
C PHE A 234 -11.19 -19.77 7.38
N ASP A 235 -10.30 -20.47 8.10
CA ASP A 235 -10.70 -21.27 9.28
C ASP A 235 -11.39 -20.35 10.31
N SER A 236 -12.45 -20.83 10.94
CA SER A 236 -13.20 -20.10 11.97
C SER A 236 -12.39 -19.82 13.24
N LYS A 237 -11.26 -20.50 13.47
CA LYS A 237 -10.41 -20.30 14.65
C LYS A 237 -9.80 -18.89 14.76
N PRO A 238 -9.74 -18.29 15.98
CA PRO A 238 -9.19 -16.94 16.22
C PRO A 238 -7.74 -16.71 15.81
N PHE A 239 -6.94 -17.76 15.77
CA PHE A 239 -5.51 -17.72 15.45
C PHE A 239 -5.18 -18.74 14.36
N SER A 240 -5.91 -18.62 13.24
CA SER A 240 -5.72 -19.50 12.10
C SER A 240 -4.45 -19.18 11.33
N GLN A 241 -3.68 -20.22 11.00
CA GLN A 241 -2.57 -20.17 10.04
C GLN A 241 -3.03 -19.85 8.61
N THR A 242 -4.33 -19.84 8.33
CA THR A 242 -4.88 -19.34 7.06
C THR A 242 -4.93 -17.82 7.01
N ILE A 243 -4.84 -17.13 8.16
CA ILE A 243 -4.94 -15.66 8.28
C ILE A 243 -3.58 -15.07 8.68
N TRP A 244 -2.90 -15.67 9.65
CA TRP A 244 -1.65 -15.14 10.20
C TRP A 244 -0.50 -16.11 9.92
N MET A 245 0.56 -15.61 9.29
CA MET A 245 1.81 -16.36 9.08
C MET A 245 2.60 -16.45 10.39
N ASP A 246 2.70 -15.32 11.11
CA ASP A 246 3.27 -15.24 12.46
C ASP A 246 2.30 -14.55 13.43
N ALA A 247 2.79 -13.94 14.51
CA ALA A 247 1.90 -13.27 15.47
C ALA A 247 1.28 -11.97 14.92
N LEU A 248 1.90 -11.35 13.92
CA LEU A 248 1.54 -10.02 13.41
C LEU A 248 1.23 -10.04 11.92
N HIS A 249 2.02 -10.75 11.12
CA HIS A 249 1.96 -10.65 9.67
C HIS A 249 0.91 -11.59 9.08
N PRO A 250 0.10 -11.09 8.12
CA PRO A 250 -0.93 -11.88 7.48
C PRO A 250 -0.34 -12.84 6.44
N THR A 251 -1.11 -13.86 6.08
CA THR A 251 -0.77 -14.79 4.99
C THR A 251 -0.90 -14.13 3.61
N SER A 252 -0.29 -14.76 2.61
CA SER A 252 -0.45 -14.39 1.19
C SER A 252 -1.93 -14.40 0.80
N LYS A 253 -2.73 -15.30 1.37
CA LYS A 253 -4.18 -15.37 1.12
C LYS A 253 -4.91 -14.12 1.60
N VAL A 254 -4.55 -13.58 2.76
CA VAL A 254 -5.09 -12.30 3.23
C VAL A 254 -4.60 -11.15 2.35
N HIS A 255 -3.33 -11.17 1.93
CA HIS A 255 -2.80 -10.20 0.97
C HIS A 255 -3.51 -10.23 -0.39
N ASP A 256 -3.95 -11.41 -0.87
CA ASP A 256 -4.76 -11.58 -2.08
C ASP A 256 -6.09 -10.83 -1.96
N LEU A 257 -6.78 -11.02 -0.84
CA LEU A 257 -8.04 -10.32 -0.52
C LEU A 257 -7.84 -8.80 -0.39
N VAL A 258 -6.71 -8.35 0.18
CA VAL A 258 -6.36 -6.92 0.23
C VAL A 258 -6.16 -6.38 -1.18
N ALA A 259 -5.42 -7.08 -2.05
CA ALA A 259 -5.16 -6.65 -3.41
C ALA A 259 -6.46 -6.57 -4.25
N GLU A 260 -7.35 -7.55 -4.10
CA GLU A 260 -8.68 -7.54 -4.71
C GLU A 260 -9.49 -6.32 -4.26
N SER A 261 -9.49 -6.06 -2.95
CA SER A 261 -10.23 -4.94 -2.35
C SER A 261 -9.67 -3.58 -2.77
N VAL A 262 -8.34 -3.45 -2.85
CA VAL A 262 -7.66 -2.25 -3.38
C VAL A 262 -8.07 -2.04 -4.83
N SER A 263 -7.97 -3.07 -5.67
CA SER A 263 -8.35 -2.96 -7.08
C SER A 263 -9.82 -2.58 -7.26
N THR A 264 -10.72 -3.22 -6.52
CA THR A 264 -12.16 -2.90 -6.53
C THR A 264 -12.41 -1.45 -6.16
N PHE A 265 -11.72 -0.96 -5.11
CA PHE A 265 -11.84 0.44 -4.69
C PHE A 265 -11.30 1.40 -5.76
N LEU A 266 -10.11 1.18 -6.29
CA LEU A 266 -9.51 2.04 -7.32
C LEU A 266 -10.34 2.05 -8.62
N GLN A 267 -10.94 0.93 -8.99
CA GLN A 267 -11.85 0.87 -10.15
C GLN A 267 -13.19 1.57 -9.91
N SER A 268 -13.62 1.71 -8.65
CA SER A 268 -14.84 2.44 -8.31
C SER A 268 -14.70 3.97 -8.42
N VAL A 269 -13.47 4.48 -8.46
CA VAL A 269 -13.21 5.92 -8.62
C VAL A 269 -13.30 6.28 -10.11
N PRO A 270 -14.30 7.07 -10.54
CA PRO A 270 -14.50 7.39 -11.95
C PRO A 270 -13.31 8.16 -12.52
N ALA A 271 -12.91 7.84 -13.75
CA ALA A 271 -11.92 8.63 -14.46
C ALA A 271 -12.48 10.03 -14.72
N SER A 272 -11.67 11.05 -14.45
CA SER A 272 -11.97 12.41 -14.92
C SER A 272 -11.99 12.45 -16.44
N SER A 273 -12.96 13.19 -16.99
CA SER A 273 -13.10 13.45 -18.43
C SER A 273 -11.90 14.17 -19.04
#